data_AF-A0A1D9HCR7-F1
#
_entry.id   AF-A0A1D9HCR7-F1
#
_cell.length_a   1.000
_cell.length_b   1.000
_cell.length_c   1.000
_cell.angle_alpha   90.00
_cell.angle_beta   90.00
_cell.angle_gamma   90.00
#
_symmetry.space_group_name_H-M   'P 1'
#
loop_
_entity.id
_entity.type
_entity.pdbx_description
1 polymer ?
#
loop_
_entity_poly.entity_id
_entity_poly.type
_entity_poly.pdbx_seq_one_letter_code
_entity_poly.pdbx_strand_id
1 'polypeptide(L)' 'MSIQVARLVREFLYNGMQFADPGPAFSPDDVRDLYSAQYPELTTAAVDGPTVNGDIASYTFQRAAGAKG' A
#
# COMPACT_ATOMS: atom_id res chain seq x y z
N MET A 1 19.30 15.63 19.68
CA MET A 1 18.02 14.92 19.83
C MET A 1 17.91 13.96 18.66
N SER A 2 18.00 12.65 18.91
CA SER A 2 17.90 11.61 17.89
C SER A 2 16.44 11.17 17.80
N ILE A 3 15.80 11.47 16.66
CA ILE A 3 14.52 10.82 16.31
C ILE A 3 14.85 9.36 16.08
N GLN A 4 14.47 8.49 17.02
CA GLN A 4 14.39 7.06 16.74
C GLN A 4 13.24 6.90 15.76
N VAL A 5 13.57 6.67 14.48
CA VAL A 5 12.59 6.29 13.48
C VAL A 5 12.13 4.89 13.85
N ALA A 6 11.02 4.79 14.59
CA ALA A 6 10.36 3.51 14.80
C ALA A 6 9.96 2.98 13.42
N ARG A 7 10.55 1.86 13.03
CA ARG A 7 10.30 1.24 11.72
C ARG A 7 8.98 0.48 11.81
N LEU A 8 7.88 1.17 11.51
CA LEU A 8 6.56 0.56 11.43
C LEU A 8 6.57 -0.58 10.40
N VAL A 9 5.96 -1.71 10.75
CA VAL A 9 5.71 -2.80 9.82
C VAL A 9 4.64 -2.32 8.84
N ARG A 10 4.91 -2.43 7.55
CA ARG A 10 3.94 -2.02 6.53
C ARG A 10 3.16 -3.24 6.05
N GLU A 11 1.86 -3.08 5.90
CA GLU A 11 1.02 -4.06 5.22
C GLU A 11 0.27 -3.39 4.08
N PHE A 12 0.07 -4.14 3.00
CA PHE A 12 -0.60 -3.67 1.79
C PHE A 12 -1.79 -4.58 1.53
N LEU A 13 -2.97 -4.01 1.40
CA LEU A 13 -4.23 -4.73 1.29
C LEU A 13 -4.94 -4.37 -0.02
N TYR A 14 -5.49 -5.37 -0.70
CA TYR A 14 -6.38 -5.16 -1.84
C TYR A 14 -7.41 -6.26 -1.93
N ASN A 15 -8.69 -5.89 -1.95
CA ASN A 15 -9.79 -6.84 -2.15
C ASN A 15 -9.71 -8.07 -1.23
N GLY A 16 -9.31 -7.87 0.03
CA GLY A 16 -9.12 -8.93 1.04
C GLY A 16 -7.80 -9.71 0.94
N MET A 17 -6.95 -9.42 -0.03
CA MET A 17 -5.61 -10.00 -0.15
C MET A 17 -4.57 -9.10 0.50
N GLN A 18 -3.54 -9.71 1.10
CA GLN A 18 -2.37 -9.02 1.65
C GLN A 18 -1.18 -9.21 0.72
N PHE A 19 -0.45 -8.14 0.44
CA PHE A 19 0.80 -8.19 -0.30
C PHE A 19 2.00 -8.03 0.63
N ALA A 20 3.12 -8.64 0.24
CA ALA A 20 4.36 -8.51 0.97
C ALA A 20 4.97 -7.12 0.76
N ASP A 21 5.58 -6.58 1.81
CA ASP A 21 6.35 -5.36 1.69
C ASP A 21 7.69 -5.64 0.98
N PRO A 22 7.97 -5.07 -0.22
CA PRO A 22 9.25 -5.24 -0.91
C PRO A 22 10.41 -4.49 -0.20
N GLY A 23 10.10 -3.68 0.81
CA GLY A 23 11.06 -2.99 1.66
C GLY A 23 10.80 -1.48 1.75
N PRO A 24 11.38 -0.80 2.74
CA PRO A 24 11.11 0.61 3.01
C PRO A 24 11.65 1.58 1.94
N ALA A 25 12.45 1.09 1.00
CA ALA A 25 12.95 1.88 -0.13
C ALA A 25 11.84 2.17 -1.15
N PHE A 26 10.77 1.38 -1.16
CA PHE A 26 9.62 1.54 -2.06
C PHE A 26 8.54 2.35 -1.37
N SER A 27 8.08 3.43 -1.99
CA SER A 27 6.89 4.13 -1.52
C SER A 27 5.63 3.26 -1.70
N PRO A 28 4.53 3.53 -1.00
CA PRO A 28 3.27 2.80 -1.19
C PRO A 28 2.78 2.76 -2.65
N ASP A 29 2.98 3.85 -3.40
CA ASP A 29 2.71 3.90 -4.84
C ASP A 29 3.66 3.00 -5.64
N ASP A 30 4.96 2.99 -5.33
CA ASP A 30 5.91 2.06 -5.97
C ASP A 30 5.54 0.59 -5.69
N VAL A 31 5.04 0.29 -4.48
CA VAL A 31 4.56 -1.05 -4.13
C VAL A 31 3.34 -1.42 -4.97
N ARG A 32 2.37 -0.51 -5.13
CA ARG A 32 1.21 -0.72 -6.03
C ARG A 32 1.69 -1.00 -7.46
N ASP A 33 2.59 -0.18 -7.97
CA ASP A 33 3.07 -0.28 -9.35
C ASP A 33 3.86 -1.57 -9.57
N LEU A 34 4.65 -2.00 -8.58
CA LEU A 34 5.34 -3.29 -8.60
C LEU A 34 4.34 -4.45 -8.69
N TYR A 35 3.29 -4.45 -7.86
CA TYR A 35 2.27 -5.49 -7.90
C TYR A 35 1.35 -5.40 -9.12
N SER A 36 1.25 -4.24 -9.78
CA SER A 36 0.45 -4.07 -11.00
C SER A 36 0.91 -4.96 -12.15
N ALA A 37 2.18 -5.37 -12.16
CA ALA A 37 2.72 -6.32 -13.14
C ALA A 37 2.05 -7.70 -13.06
N GLN A 38 1.61 -8.12 -11.86
CA GLN A 38 0.91 -9.39 -11.62
C GLN A 38 -0.61 -9.21 -11.48
N TYR A 39 -1.03 -8.04 -11.02
CA TYR A 39 -2.42 -7.66 -10.79
C TYR A 39 -2.74 -6.39 -11.58
N PRO A 40 -3.03 -6.51 -12.90
CA PRO A 40 -3.23 -5.35 -13.78
C PRO A 40 -4.28 -4.36 -13.28
N GLU A 41 -5.24 -4.82 -12.48
CA GLU A 41 -6.27 -4.01 -11.83
C GLU A 41 -5.73 -3.03 -10.78
N LEU A 42 -4.48 -3.17 -10.34
CA LEU A 42 -3.80 -2.20 -9.47
C LEU A 42 -3.26 -1.00 -10.23
N THR A 43 -3.10 -1.07 -11.56
CA THR A 43 -2.57 0.03 -12.38
C THR A 43 -3.38 1.32 -12.22
N THR A 44 -4.69 1.19 -11.97
CA THR A 44 -5.61 2.33 -11.76
C THR A 44 -6.04 2.44 -10.29
N ALA A 45 -5.49 1.64 -9.39
CA ALA A 45 -5.86 1.69 -7.98
C ALA A 45 -5.28 2.94 -7.30
N ALA A 46 -6.07 3.56 -6.43
CA ALA A 46 -5.58 4.58 -5.51
C ALA A 46 -4.95 3.90 -4.30
N VAL A 47 -3.89 4.50 -3.75
CA VAL A 47 -3.34 4.07 -2.46
C VAL A 47 -4.01 4.90 -1.37
N ASP A 48 -4.60 4.23 -0.38
CA ASP A 48 -5.24 4.84 0.78
C ASP A 48 -4.50 4.48 2.07
N GLY A 49 -4.41 5.43 3.00
CA GLY A 49 -3.68 5.29 4.27
C GLY A 49 -2.39 6.11 4.36
N PRO A 50 -1.50 5.81 5.33
CA PRO A 50 -1.56 4.64 6.22
C PRO A 50 -2.61 4.77 7.32
N THR A 51 -3.31 3.67 7.60
CA THR A 51 -3.98 3.49 8.88
C THR A 51 -2.98 2.88 9.86
N VAL A 52 -2.61 3.62 10.90
CA VAL A 52 -1.64 3.13 11.89
C VAL A 52 -2.37 2.48 13.06
N ASN A 53 -2.05 1.22 13.34
CA ASN A 53 -2.54 0.48 14.50
C ASN A 53 -1.36 -0.16 15.25
N GLY A 54 -0.97 0.45 16.36
CA GLY A 54 0.24 0.08 17.09
C GLY A 54 1.49 0.28 16.23
N ASP A 55 2.19 -0.81 15.95
CA ASP A 55 3.43 -0.82 15.15
C ASP A 55 3.20 -1.14 13.67
N ILE A 56 1.93 -1.25 13.23
CA ILE A 56 1.56 -1.59 11.86
C ILE A 56 0.99 -0.36 11.14
N ALA A 57 1.54 -0.06 9.97
CA ALA A 57 1.02 0.93 9.03
C ALA A 57 0.37 0.22 7.84
N SER A 58 -0.95 0.24 7.79
CA SER A 58 -1.75 -0.44 6.77
C SER A 58 -2.08 0.48 5.62
N TYR A 59 -1.74 0.08 4.40
CA TYR A 59 -2.10 0.74 3.15
C TYR A 59 -3.11 -0.12 2.40
N THR A 60 -4.18 0.51 1.91
CA THR A 60 -5.20 -0.19 1.13
C THR A 60 -5.17 0.32 -0.30
N PHE A 61 -4.97 -0.58 -1.26
CA PHE A 61 -5.22 -0.26 -2.65
C PHE A 61 -6.73 -0.26 -2.88
N GLN A 62 -7.27 0.86 -3.31
CA GLN A 62 -8.69 1.00 -3.64
C GLN A 62 -8.84 0.95 -5.15
N ARG A 63 -9.72 0.07 -5.65
CA ARG A 63 -10.12 0.10 -7.06
C ARG A 63 -10.61 1.50 -7.39
N ALA A 64 -10.17 2.07 -8.51
CA ALA A 64 -10.81 3.26 -9.04
C ALA A 64 -12.31 2.96 -9.14
N ALA A 65 -13.13 3.77 -8.45
CA ALA A 65 -14.56 3.78 -8.69
C ALA A 65 -14.71 4.24 -10.13
N GLY A 66 -14.91 3.28 -11.05
CA GLY A 66 -15.01 3.57 -12.47
C GLY A 66 -15.98 4.73 -12.67
N ALA A 67 -15.53 5.76 -13.40
CA ALA A 67 -16.36 6.88 -13.78
C ALA A 67 -17.68 6.28 -14.28
N LYS A 68 -18.74 6.48 -13.50
CA LYS A 68 -20.08 6.08 -13.92
C LYS A 68 -20.33 6.87 -15.20
N GLY A 69 -20.53 6.14 -16.30
CA GLY A 69 -21.04 6.70 -17.55
C GLY A 69 -22.43 7.29 -17.37
#